data_AF-A0A6I4M9Y1-F1
#
_entry.id   AF-A0A6I4M9Y1-F1
#
_cell.length_a   1.000
_cell.length_b   1.000
_cell.length_c   1.000
_cell.angle_alpha   90.00
_cell.angle_beta   90.00
_cell.angle_gamma   90.00
#
_symmetry.space_group_name_H-M   'P 1'
#
loop_
_entity.id
_entity.type
_entity.pdbx_description
1 polymer ?
#
loop_
_entity_poly.entity_id
_entity_poly.type
_entity_poly.pdbx_seq_one_letter_code
_entity_poly.pdbx_strand_id
1 'polypeptide(L)'
;MREQFDHLLEAPKALGVSLHIVKMRGDHLGNTSSFTIACMEDRREVAYFESPARGFTLEEHDELGALHRALREIRALALPVDESLEFIRKVRSERWT
;
A
#
# COMPACT_ATOMS: atom_id res chain seq x y z
N MET A 1 9.30 -13.27 12.35
CA MET A 1 8.09 -12.86 11.59
C MET A 1 6.91 -12.48 12.48
N ARG A 2 6.63 -13.16 13.59
CA ARG A 2 5.53 -12.78 14.52
C ARG A 2 5.54 -11.28 14.87
N GLU A 3 6.66 -10.77 15.37
CA GLU A 3 6.81 -9.36 15.76
C GLU A 3 6.48 -8.39 14.62
N GLN A 4 6.76 -8.77 13.37
CA GLN A 4 6.44 -7.95 12.20
C GLN A 4 4.92 -7.89 11.98
N PHE A 5 4.21 -9.00 12.17
CA PHE A 5 2.74 -8.99 12.14
C PHE A 5 2.15 -8.19 13.30
N ASP A 6 2.73 -8.27 14.50
CA ASP A 6 2.31 -7.46 15.65
C ASP A 6 2.48 -5.97 15.35
N HIS A 7 3.62 -5.58 14.78
CA HIS A 7 3.85 -4.21 14.34
C HIS A 7 2.82 -3.75 13.31
N LEU A 8 2.54 -4.56 12.28
CA LEU A 8 1.53 -4.25 11.27
C LEU A 8 0.11 -4.13 11.84
N LEU A 9 -0.22 -4.89 12.88
CA LEU A 9 -1.52 -4.82 13.55
C LEU A 9 -1.69 -3.56 14.42
N GLU A 10 -0.61 -3.05 15.00
CA GLU A 10 -0.61 -1.81 15.78
C GLU A 10 -0.49 -0.55 14.91
N ALA A 11 0.10 -0.66 13.72
CA ALA A 11 0.38 0.47 12.82
C ALA A 11 -0.84 1.36 12.53
N PRO A 12 -2.06 0.85 12.26
CA PRO A 12 -3.21 1.71 12.01
C PRO A 12 -3.53 2.67 13.16
N LYS A 13 -3.41 2.17 14.40
CA LYS A 13 -3.66 2.98 15.60
C LYS A 13 -2.50 3.92 15.90
N ALA A 14 -1.27 3.46 15.76
CA ALA A 14 -0.07 4.22 16.12
C ALA A 14 0.28 5.30 15.09
N LEU A 15 0.02 5.04 13.81
CA LEU A 15 0.48 5.87 12.68
C LEU A 15 -0.67 6.52 11.89
N GLY A 16 -1.93 6.19 12.18
CA GLY A 16 -3.08 6.70 11.44
C GLY A 16 -3.16 6.18 10.00
N VAL A 17 -2.58 5.02 9.72
CA VAL A 17 -2.57 4.41 8.38
C VAL A 17 -3.68 3.37 8.22
N SER A 18 -4.08 3.10 6.98
CA SER A 18 -4.97 1.97 6.66
C SER A 18 -4.16 0.84 6.04
N LEU A 19 -4.30 -0.37 6.57
CA LEU A 19 -3.64 -1.55 6.02
C LEU A 19 -4.63 -2.36 5.18
N HIS A 20 -4.22 -2.69 3.97
CA HIS A 20 -4.98 -3.50 3.04
C HIS A 20 -4.18 -4.71 2.58
N ILE A 21 -4.79 -5.90 2.59
CA ILE A 21 -4.22 -7.11 2.01
C ILE A 21 -4.82 -7.34 0.63
N VAL A 22 -3.98 -7.35 -0.39
CA VAL A 22 -4.34 -7.82 -1.72
C VAL A 22 -4.05 -9.32 -1.78
N LYS A 23 -5.10 -10.14 -1.90
CA LYS A 23 -4.90 -11.58 -2.12
C LYS A 23 -4.34 -11.76 -3.52
N MET A 24 -3.13 -12.33 -3.67
CA MET A 24 -2.50 -12.54 -4.98
C MET A 24 -3.49 -13.17 -5.97
N ARG A 25 -3.85 -12.41 -7.00
CA ARG A 25 -4.58 -12.84 -8.18
C ARG A 25 -3.93 -12.19 -9.40
N GLY A 26 -2.97 -12.89 -10.00
CA GLY A 26 -2.28 -12.44 -11.23
C GLY A 26 -1.37 -11.22 -11.05
N ASP A 27 -0.93 -10.67 -12.18
CA ASP A 27 -0.10 -9.47 -12.24
C ASP A 27 -0.98 -8.21 -12.12
N HIS A 28 -0.66 -7.34 -11.17
CA HIS A 28 -1.24 -6.00 -11.06
C HIS A 28 -0.14 -5.00 -10.71
N LEU A 29 -0.34 -3.71 -11.00
CA LEU A 29 0.66 -2.66 -10.81
C LEU A 29 1.24 -2.61 -9.38
N GLY A 30 0.43 -2.93 -8.38
CA GLY A 30 0.88 -3.03 -6.98
C GLY A 30 1.95 -4.10 -6.71
N ASN A 31 2.20 -5.02 -7.64
CA ASN A 31 3.26 -6.03 -7.56
C ASN A 31 4.56 -5.57 -8.24
N THR A 32 4.54 -4.49 -9.02
CA THR A 32 5.69 -4.06 -9.83
C THR A 32 6.64 -3.15 -9.05
N SER A 33 6.12 -2.18 -8.30
CA SER A 33 6.91 -1.37 -7.37
C SER A 33 6.01 -0.63 -6.37
N SER A 34 6.60 -0.19 -5.26
CA SER A 34 5.96 0.77 -4.36
C SER A 34 6.00 2.18 -4.95
N PHE A 35 4.90 2.91 -4.80
CA PHE A 35 4.84 4.33 -5.10
C PHE A 35 4.13 5.08 -3.96
N THR A 36 4.46 6.35 -3.81
CA THR A 36 3.83 7.28 -2.85
C THR A 36 3.28 8.47 -3.61
N ILE A 37 2.07 8.92 -3.30
CA ILE A 37 1.51 10.19 -3.80
C ILE A 37 1.43 11.13 -2.60
N ALA A 38 2.17 12.22 -2.64
CA ALA A 38 2.14 13.27 -1.63
C ALA A 38 1.28 14.43 -2.14
N CYS A 39 0.37 14.92 -1.30
CA CYS A 39 -0.40 16.14 -1.56
C CYS A 39 0.18 17.27 -0.72
N MET A 40 0.67 18.32 -1.38
CA MET A 40 1.29 19.48 -0.77
C MET A 40 0.22 20.45 -0.21
N GLU A 41 0.62 21.43 0.60
CA GLU A 41 -0.30 22.41 1.19
C GLU A 41 -1.08 23.22 0.14
N ASP A 42 -0.45 23.47 -1.02
CA ASP A 42 -1.06 24.15 -2.16
C ASP A 42 -1.91 23.22 -3.05
N ARG A 43 -2.15 21.97 -2.59
CA ARG A 43 -2.88 20.90 -3.28
C ARG A 43 -2.21 20.36 -4.55
N ARG A 44 -0.97 20.75 -4.84
CA ARG A 44 -0.20 20.05 -5.87
C ARG A 44 0.15 18.66 -5.38
N GLU A 45 0.09 17.69 -6.28
CA GLU A 45 0.49 16.33 -6.00
C GLU A 45 1.87 16.06 -6.59
N VAL A 46 2.68 15.31 -5.85
CA VAL A 46 3.97 14.79 -6.31
C VAL A 46 3.99 13.31 -6.01
N ALA A 47 4.27 12.50 -7.03
CA ALA A 47 4.48 11.08 -6.84
C ALA A 47 5.96 10.76 -6.71
N TYR A 48 6.28 9.75 -5.92
CA TYR A 48 7.61 9.19 -5.79
C TYR A 48 7.57 7.69 -6.09
N PHE A 49 8.47 7.25 -6.96
CA PHE A 49 8.73 5.84 -7.24
C PHE A 49 10.09 5.44 -6.73
N GLU A 50 10.13 4.34 -5.98
CA GLU A 50 11.39 3.69 -5.63
C GLU A 50 11.71 2.64 -6.71
N SER A 51 12.97 2.56 -7.12
CA SER A 51 13.47 1.47 -7.95
C SER A 51 14.84 1.04 -7.45
N PRO A 52 15.30 -0.19 -7.75
CA PRO A 52 16.62 -0.65 -7.32
C PRO A 52 17.78 0.24 -7.79
N ALA A 53 17.61 0.97 -8.90
CA ALA A 53 18.65 1.84 -9.45
C ALA A 53 18.62 3.24 -8.83
N ARG A 54 17.43 3.84 -8.68
CA ARG A 54 17.20 5.15 -8.05
C ARG A 54 15.71 5.42 -7.82
N GLY A 55 15.43 6.33 -6.90
CA GLY A 55 14.15 7.02 -6.83
C GLY A 55 13.96 8.07 -7.92
N PHE A 56 12.72 8.35 -8.30
CA PHE A 56 12.36 9.52 -9.12
C PHE A 56 10.99 10.06 -8.75
N THR A 57 10.78 11.35 -9.03
CA THR A 57 9.52 12.05 -8.79
C THR A 57 8.77 12.32 -10.09
N LEU A 58 7.44 12.31 -10.02
CA LEU A 58 6.54 12.68 -11.11
C LEU A 58 5.58 13.77 -10.63
N GLU A 59 5.39 14.78 -11.45
CA GLU A 59 4.51 15.94 -11.17
C GLU A 59 3.52 16.20 -12.32
N GLU A 60 3.71 15.54 -13.46
CA GLU A 60 2.86 15.74 -14.64
C GLU A 60 1.46 15.17 -14.39
N HIS A 61 0.45 15.95 -14.79
CA HIS A 61 -0.95 15.64 -14.52
C HIS A 61 -1.38 14.26 -15.04
N ASP A 62 -0.95 13.89 -16.26
CA ASP A 62 -1.34 12.62 -16.88
C ASP A 62 -0.68 11.42 -16.20
N GLU A 63 0.54 11.60 -15.69
CA GLU A 63 1.27 10.59 -14.93
C GLU A 63 0.62 10.36 -13.56
N LEU A 64 0.34 11.44 -12.83
CA LEU A 64 -0.39 11.40 -11.56
C LEU A 64 -1.77 10.76 -11.74
N GLY A 65 -2.47 11.11 -12.82
CA GLY A 65 -3.75 10.50 -13.18
C GLY A 65 -3.65 8.99 -13.41
N ALA A 66 -2.55 8.50 -14.00
CA ALA A 66 -2.31 7.06 -14.17
C ALA A 66 -2.09 6.35 -12.82
N LEU A 67 -1.37 6.98 -11.90
CA LEU A 67 -1.16 6.42 -10.56
C LEU A 67 -2.45 6.34 -9.75
N HIS A 68 -3.30 7.37 -9.79
CA HIS A 68 -4.59 7.33 -9.11
C HIS A 68 -5.49 6.22 -9.64
N ARG A 69 -5.48 5.98 -10.97
CA ARG A 69 -6.18 4.83 -11.58
C ARG A 69 -5.62 3.50 -11.06
N ALA A 70 -4.30 3.36 -11.04
CA ALA A 70 -3.63 2.17 -10.52
C ALA A 70 -3.97 1.92 -9.05
N LEU A 71 -3.90 2.94 -8.20
CA LEU A 71 -4.27 2.86 -6.79
C LEU A 71 -5.72 2.41 -6.61
N ARG A 72 -6.64 2.96 -7.41
CA ARG A 72 -8.05 2.57 -7.39
C ARG A 72 -8.24 1.10 -7.78
N GLU A 73 -7.56 0.64 -8.82
CA GLU A 73 -7.61 -0.75 -9.26
C GLU A 73 -7.06 -1.71 -8.21
N ILE A 74 -5.91 -1.40 -7.61
CA ILE A 74 -5.30 -2.21 -6.55
C ILE A 74 -6.24 -2.29 -5.33
N ARG A 75 -6.85 -1.16 -4.92
CA ARG A 75 -7.80 -1.13 -3.80
C ARG A 75 -9.07 -1.92 -4.08
N ALA A 76 -9.53 -1.98 -5.33
CA ALA A 76 -10.69 -2.80 -5.72
C ALA A 76 -10.42 -4.31 -5.59
N LEU A 77 -9.15 -4.73 -5.66
CA LEU A 77 -8.71 -6.11 -5.48
C LEU A 77 -8.35 -6.44 -4.03
N ALA A 78 -8.21 -5.43 -3.18
CA ALA A 78 -7.84 -5.58 -1.78
C ALA A 78 -9.03 -6.01 -0.92
N LEU A 79 -8.73 -6.72 0.17
CA LEU A 79 -9.69 -6.88 1.25
C LEU A 79 -10.03 -5.53 1.89
N PRO A 80 -11.25 -5.38 2.45
CA PRO A 80 -11.55 -4.31 3.39
C PRO A 80 -10.53 -4.25 4.54
N VAL A 81 -10.41 -3.10 5.20
CA VAL A 81 -9.40 -2.88 6.27
C VAL A 81 -9.57 -3.90 7.39
N ASP A 82 -10.80 -4.07 7.91
CA ASP A 82 -11.05 -4.99 9.02
C ASP A 82 -10.73 -6.44 8.65
N GLU A 83 -11.11 -6.87 7.45
CA GLU A 83 -10.78 -8.20 6.93
C GLU A 83 -9.27 -8.39 6.69
N SER A 84 -8.56 -7.33 6.30
CA SER A 84 -7.11 -7.34 6.12
C SER A 84 -6.39 -7.56 7.46
N LEU A 85 -6.82 -6.84 8.49
CA LEU A 85 -6.28 -6.99 9.85
C LEU A 85 -6.58 -8.38 10.41
N GLU A 86 -7.80 -8.89 10.19
CA GLU A 86 -8.16 -10.23 10.65
C GLU A 86 -7.36 -11.32 9.93
N PHE A 87 -7.14 -11.15 8.62
CA PHE A 87 -6.28 -12.05 7.86
C PHE A 87 -4.86 -12.10 8.43
N ILE A 88 -4.29 -10.94 8.82
CA ILE A 88 -2.98 -10.88 9.47
C ILE A 88 -3.00 -11.61 10.82
N ARG A 89 -4.00 -11.36 11.68
CA ARG A 89 -4.11 -12.04 12.98
C ARG A 89 -4.12 -13.55 12.82
N LYS A 90 -4.92 -14.05 11.88
CA LYS A 90 -5.01 -15.47 11.55
C LYS A 90 -3.67 -16.05 11.11
N VAL A 91 -2.98 -15.42 10.16
CA VAL A 91 -1.68 -15.91 9.68
C VAL A 91 -0.62 -15.89 10.79
N ARG A 92 -0.61 -14.83 11.61
CA ARG A 92 0.28 -14.75 12.78
C ARG A 92 0.04 -15.92 13.73
N SER A 93 -1.21 -16.22 14.09
CA SER A 93 -1.52 -17.31 15.03
C SER A 93 -1.27 -18.70 14.46
N GLU A 94 -1.57 -18.93 13.18
CA GLU A 94 -1.52 -20.26 12.58
C GLU A 94 -0.12 -20.67 12.08
N ARG A 95 0.70 -19.70 11.65
CA ARG A 95 1.99 -19.99 11.00
C ARG A 95 3.21 -19.47 11.75
N TRP A 96 3.01 -18.56 12.70
CA TRP A 96 4.11 -17.89 13.41
C TRP A 96 3.86 -17.90 14.92
N THR A 97 3.80 -19.13 15.47
CA THR A 97 3.70 -19.44 16.91
C THR A 97 4.94 -19.12 17.72
#